data_AF-A0A9X0GY99-F1
#
_entry.id   AF-A0A9X0GY99-F1
#
_cell.length_a   1.000
_cell.length_b   1.000
_cell.length_c   1.000
_cell.angle_alpha   90.00
_cell.angle_beta   90.00
_cell.angle_gamma   90.00
#
_symmetry.space_group_name_H-M   'P 1'
#
loop_
_entity.id
_entity.type
_entity.pdbx_description
1 polymer ?
#
loop_
_entity_poly.entity_id
_entity_poly.type
_entity_poly.pdbx_seq_one_letter_code
_entity_poly.pdbx_strand_id
1 'polypeptide(L)'
;SVQDAMQYVLSRSGYTLCPPSTVHVNILYTRPLPAAQYKLGPMSLRNTLQVLAGPAWQVKVNEVTRDLCFVLRPGYQLPETTKPAALDQSRYPARPHP
;
A
#
# COMPACT_ATOMS: atom_id res chain seq x y z
N SER A 1 -10.91 -3.33 3.68
CA SER A 1 -9.70 -2.88 2.96
C SER A 1 -8.52 -3.77 3.35
N VAL A 2 -7.35 -3.63 2.70
CA VAL A 2 -6.12 -4.30 3.15
C VAL A 2 -5.75 -3.87 4.58
N GLN A 3 -5.94 -2.59 4.92
CA GLN A 3 -5.70 -2.07 6.27
C GLN A 3 -6.56 -2.80 7.32
N ASP A 4 -7.85 -2.98 7.06
CA ASP A 4 -8.76 -3.66 8.00
C ASP A 4 -8.34 -5.12 8.21
N ALA A 5 -7.91 -5.80 7.15
CA ALA A 5 -7.42 -7.17 7.25
C ALA A 5 -6.13 -7.25 8.08
N MET A 6 -5.21 -6.30 7.90
CA MET A 6 -3.99 -6.23 8.70
C MET A 6 -4.31 -5.95 10.17
N GLN A 7 -5.22 -5.02 10.45
CA GLN A 7 -5.68 -4.73 11.81
C GLN A 7 -6.35 -5.95 12.45
N TYR A 8 -7.16 -6.70 11.70
CA TYR A 8 -7.77 -7.93 12.17
C TYR A 8 -6.74 -8.99 12.54
N VAL A 9 -5.74 -9.22 11.68
CA VAL A 9 -4.66 -10.17 11.91
C VAL A 9 -3.78 -9.77 13.11
N LEU A 10 -3.61 -8.46 13.32
CA LEU A 10 -2.86 -7.92 14.46
C LEU A 10 -3.66 -7.97 15.77
N SER A 11 -4.99 -7.99 15.69
CA SER A 11 -5.85 -8.18 16.85
C SER A 11 -5.43 -9.45 17.60
N ARG A 12 -5.09 -9.31 18.88
CA ARG A 12 -4.61 -10.39 19.77
C ARG A 12 -3.19 -10.90 19.51
N SER A 13 -2.45 -10.32 18.57
CA SER A 13 -1.06 -10.70 18.31
C SER A 13 -0.04 -10.03 19.25
N GLY A 14 -0.45 -8.95 19.91
CA GLY A 14 0.44 -8.09 20.72
C GLY A 14 1.32 -7.15 19.88
N TYR A 15 1.13 -7.11 18.56
CA TYR A 15 1.79 -6.17 17.66
C TYR A 15 0.84 -5.07 17.17
N THR A 16 1.41 -3.91 16.85
CA THR A 16 0.70 -2.75 16.30
C THR A 16 1.26 -2.36 14.93
N LEU A 17 0.44 -1.71 14.10
CA LEU A 17 0.94 -1.09 12.88
C LEU A 17 1.72 0.17 13.24
N CYS A 18 2.87 0.37 12.60
CA CYS A 18 3.57 1.64 12.69
C CYS A 18 2.65 2.78 12.24
N PRO A 19 2.78 3.98 12.82
CA PRO A 19 2.13 5.17 12.27
C PRO A 19 2.47 5.28 10.78
N PRO A 20 1.58 5.88 9.95
CA PRO A 20 1.88 6.16 8.55
C PRO A 20 2.96 7.25 8.45
N SER A 21 4.18 6.94 8.87
CA SER A 21 5.34 7.82 8.81
C SER A 21 5.88 7.94 7.38
N THR A 22 5.56 6.96 6.54
CA THR A 22 5.84 6.96 5.11
C THR A 22 4.55 7.27 4.35
N VAL A 23 4.52 8.46 3.71
CA VAL A 23 3.45 8.97 2.82
C VAL A 23 2.92 7.91 1.83
N HIS A 24 3.76 6.95 1.52
CA HIS A 24 3.56 5.93 0.50
C HIS A 24 2.70 4.73 0.94
N VAL A 25 2.64 4.40 2.23
CA VAL A 25 1.91 3.21 2.72
C VAL A 25 0.39 3.38 2.61
N ASN A 26 -0.10 4.62 2.52
CA ASN A 26 -1.51 4.90 2.30
C ASN A 26 -2.07 4.25 1.02
N ILE A 27 -1.24 4.13 -0.03
CA ILE A 27 -1.64 3.46 -1.28
C ILE A 27 -1.91 1.98 -1.04
N LEU A 28 -1.22 1.32 -0.10
CA LEU A 28 -1.47 -0.08 0.24
C LEU A 28 -2.75 -0.22 1.06
N TYR A 29 -2.92 0.62 2.07
CA TYR A 29 -4.04 0.55 3.02
C TYR A 29 -5.40 0.78 2.36
N THR A 30 -5.45 1.63 1.33
CA THR A 30 -6.67 1.93 0.57
C THR A 30 -7.05 0.86 -0.46
N ARG A 31 -6.21 -0.17 -0.70
CA ARG A 31 -6.54 -1.21 -1.68
C ARG A 31 -7.65 -2.14 -1.18
N PRO A 32 -8.51 -2.61 -2.09
CA PRO A 32 -9.48 -3.65 -1.75
C PRO A 32 -8.73 -4.94 -1.44
N LEU A 33 -9.26 -5.71 -0.47
CA LEU A 33 -8.73 -7.02 -0.15
C LEU A 33 -9.24 -8.04 -1.19
N PRO A 34 -8.37 -8.73 -1.94
CA PRO A 34 -8.80 -9.77 -2.88
C PRO A 34 -9.54 -10.90 -2.17
N ALA A 35 -10.58 -11.46 -2.81
CA ALA A 35 -11.44 -12.51 -2.23
C ALA A 35 -10.64 -13.72 -1.70
N ALA A 36 -9.56 -14.10 -2.39
CA ALA A 36 -8.70 -15.21 -1.98
C ALA A 36 -8.01 -14.99 -0.62
N GLN A 37 -7.80 -13.73 -0.21
CA GLN A 37 -7.08 -13.39 1.02
C GLN A 37 -7.98 -13.35 2.27
N TYR A 38 -9.30 -13.56 2.13
CA TYR A 38 -10.20 -13.70 3.29
C TYR A 38 -10.08 -15.05 3.98
N LYS A 39 -9.56 -16.08 3.29
CA LYS A 39 -9.45 -17.45 3.80
C LYS A 39 -8.00 -17.93 3.72
N LEU A 40 -7.11 -17.19 4.37
CA LEU A 40 -5.73 -17.63 4.54
C LEU A 40 -5.70 -18.76 5.57
N GLY A 41 -4.97 -19.85 5.26
CA GLY A 41 -4.69 -20.90 6.23
C GLY A 41 -3.78 -20.41 7.36
N PRO A 42 -3.51 -21.24 8.38
CA PRO A 42 -2.65 -20.86 9.49
C PRO A 42 -1.23 -20.54 8.99
N MET A 43 -0.74 -19.35 9.34
CA MET A 43 0.58 -18.84 8.98
C MET A 43 1.13 -17.99 10.13
N SER A 44 2.45 -17.73 10.13
CA SER A 44 3.04 -16.77 11.05
C SER A 44 2.53 -15.36 10.75
N LEU A 45 2.43 -14.51 11.78
CA LEU A 45 1.97 -13.12 11.65
C LEU A 45 2.68 -12.37 10.51
N ARG A 46 4.00 -12.51 10.44
CA ARG A 46 4.83 -11.89 9.41
C ARG A 46 4.46 -12.36 8.00
N ASN A 47 4.23 -13.67 7.82
CA ASN A 47 3.89 -14.22 6.51
C ASN A 47 2.49 -13.78 6.07
N THR A 48 1.51 -13.80 6.98
CA THR A 48 0.16 -13.29 6.71
C THR A 48 0.21 -11.83 6.25
N LEU A 49 0.92 -10.97 6.99
CA LEU A 49 1.06 -9.56 6.62
C LEU A 49 1.82 -9.36 5.30
N GLN A 50 2.80 -10.21 5.00
CA GLN A 50 3.51 -10.17 3.72
C GLN A 50 2.60 -10.54 2.54
N VAL A 51 1.68 -11.50 2.72
CA VAL A 51 0.68 -11.87 1.70
C VAL A 51 -0.34 -10.75 1.51
N LEU A 52 -0.85 -10.17 2.60
CA LEU A 52 -1.78 -9.03 2.56
C LEU A 52 -1.15 -7.80 1.91
N ALA A 53 0.14 -7.54 2.18
CA ALA A 53 0.86 -6.42 1.60
C ALA A 53 1.22 -6.62 0.12
N GLY A 54 1.41 -7.86 -0.31
CA GLY A 54 1.86 -8.20 -1.65
C GLY A 54 3.37 -8.04 -1.87
N PRO A 55 3.88 -8.40 -3.06
CA PRO A 55 5.32 -8.52 -3.32
C PRO A 55 6.06 -7.17 -3.36
N ALA A 56 5.37 -6.08 -3.69
CA ALA A 56 5.95 -4.75 -3.76
C ALA A 56 6.42 -4.23 -2.40
N TRP A 57 5.83 -4.74 -1.31
CA TRP A 57 6.08 -4.30 0.04
C TRP A 57 6.88 -5.34 0.81
N GLN A 58 7.74 -4.89 1.70
CA GLN A 58 8.47 -5.73 2.64
C GLN A 58 8.04 -5.40 4.06
N VAL A 59 7.67 -6.43 4.82
CA VAL A 59 7.33 -6.31 6.24
C VAL A 59 8.60 -6.16 7.07
N LYS A 60 8.69 -5.07 7.84
CA LYS A 60 9.70 -4.86 8.87
C LYS A 60 9.05 -4.98 10.25
N VAL A 61 9.64 -5.83 11.09
CA VAL A 61 9.20 -6.05 12.47
C VAL A 61 10.17 -5.31 13.38
N ASN A 62 9.66 -4.44 14.23
CA ASN A 62 10.39 -3.93 15.38
C ASN A 62 9.98 -4.76 16.60
N GLU A 63 10.82 -5.70 17.01
CA GLU A 63 10.51 -6.56 18.15
C GLU A 63 10.59 -5.84 19.50
N VAL A 64 11.34 -4.73 19.57
CA VAL A 64 11.51 -3.94 20.79
C VAL A 64 10.22 -3.18 21.11
N THR A 65 9.65 -2.50 20.12
CA THR A 65 8.39 -1.74 20.29
C THR A 65 7.15 -2.57 19.94
N ARG A 66 7.34 -3.78 19.39
CA ARG A 66 6.29 -4.64 18.82
C ARG A 66 5.48 -3.95 17.71
N ASP A 67 6.17 -3.20 16.86
CA ASP A 67 5.55 -2.54 15.71
C ASP A 67 5.89 -3.21 14.39
N LEU A 68 4.96 -3.12 13.44
CA LEU A 68 5.10 -3.66 12.10
C LEU A 68 4.95 -2.54 11.07
N CYS A 69 6.01 -2.33 10.29
CA CYS A 69 6.08 -1.32 9.26
C CYS A 69 6.16 -1.99 7.88
N PHE A 70 5.76 -1.24 6.84
CA PHE A 70 5.93 -1.65 5.45
C PHE A 70 6.90 -0.70 4.75
N VAL A 71 7.85 -1.27 4.01
CA VAL A 71 8.75 -0.51 3.14
C VAL A 71 8.59 -0.99 1.71
N LEU A 72 8.67 -0.06 0.77
CA LEU A 72 8.66 -0.39 -0.65
C LEU A 72 9.97 -1.07 -1.02
N ARG A 73 9.91 -2.19 -1.74
CA ARG A 73 11.11 -2.88 -2.19
C ARG A 73 11.82 -2.08 -3.29
N PRO A 74 13.16 -2.13 -3.37
CA PRO A 74 13.89 -1.60 -4.50
C PRO A 74 13.35 -2.17 -5.82
N GLY A 75 13.19 -1.32 -6.84
CA GLY A 75 12.65 -1.70 -8.15
C GLY A 75 11.13 -1.57 -8.28
N TYR A 76 10.39 -1.38 -7.17
CA TYR A 76 9.00 -0.94 -7.23
C TYR A 76 8.96 0.58 -7.11
N GLN A 77 8.22 1.22 -8.01
CA GLN A 77 7.91 2.63 -7.95
C GLN A 77 6.44 2.76 -7.60
N LEU A 78 6.14 3.71 -6.72
CA LEU A 78 4.75 4.08 -6.51
C LEU A 78 4.28 4.77 -7.78
N PRO A 79 2.99 4.61 -8.15
CA PRO A 79 2.43 5.49 -9.14
C PRO A 79 2.69 6.91 -8.66
N GLU A 80 3.43 7.70 -9.44
CA GLU A 80 3.48 9.14 -9.22
C GLU A 80 2.02 9.57 -9.22
N THR A 81 1.48 9.97 -8.08
CA THR A 81 0.21 10.68 -8.04
C THR A 81 0.42 11.83 -9.01
N THR A 82 -0.19 11.75 -10.18
CA THR A 82 0.03 12.68 -11.28
C THR A 82 0.00 14.07 -10.69
N LYS A 83 1.17 14.72 -10.59
CA LYS A 83 1.22 16.19 -10.57
C LYS A 83 0.33 16.57 -11.74
N PRO A 84 -0.83 17.20 -11.53
CA PRO A 84 -1.76 17.47 -12.63
C PRO A 84 -0.92 18.09 -13.73
N ALA A 85 -0.93 17.43 -14.89
CA ALA A 85 -0.20 17.87 -16.06
C ALA A 85 -0.52 19.36 -16.22
N ALA A 86 0.45 20.18 -15.85
CA ALA A 86 0.32 21.61 -15.98
C ALA A 86 0.33 21.87 -17.48
N LEU A 87 -0.87 22.00 -18.03
CA LEU A 87 -1.20 22.73 -19.26
C LEU A 87 -0.37 22.31 -20.48
N ASP A 88 -0.73 21.20 -21.14
CA ASP A 88 -0.62 21.13 -22.60
C ASP A 88 -1.87 21.79 -23.22
N GLN A 89 -2.03 23.09 -22.99
CA GLN A 89 -3.08 23.92 -23.61
C GLN A 89 -2.58 24.62 -24.88
N SER A 90 -1.38 24.30 -25.38
CA SER A 90 -0.73 25.08 -26.43
C SER A 90 -0.79 24.45 -27.83
N ARG A 91 -1.56 23.38 -28.06
CA ARG A 91 -1.63 22.71 -29.37
C ARG A 91 -3.05 22.45 -29.86
N TYR A 92 -3.80 23.51 -30.11
CA TYR A 92 -4.82 23.45 -31.17
C TYR A 92 -4.72 24.70 -32.04
N PRO A 93 -4.28 24.58 -33.31
CA PRO A 93 -4.37 25.70 -34.24
C PRO A 93 -5.85 25.89 -34.58
N ALA A 94 -6.38 27.08 -34.30
CA ALA A 94 -7.69 27.48 -34.76
C ALA A 94 -7.69 27.41 -36.30
N ARG A 95 -8.56 26.56 -36.85
CA ARG A 95 -8.85 26.47 -38.28
C ARG A 95 -10.08 27.34 -38.52
N PRO A 96 -10.02 28.49 -39.22
CA PRO A 96 -11.22 29.19 -39.63
C PRO A 96 -11.59 28.75 -41.04
N HIS A 97 -12.80 28.23 -41.25
CA HIS A 97 -13.53 28.18 -42.52
C HIS A 97 -15.02 27.97 -42.23
N PRO A 98 -15.95 28.40 -43.10
CA PRO A 98 -15.76 29.16 -44.35
C PRO A 98 -16.08 30.66 -44.21
#